data_AF-A0A1H3J6Y3-F1
#
_entry.id   AF-A0A1H3J6Y3-F1
#
_cell.length_a   1.000
_cell.length_b   1.000
_cell.length_c   1.000
_cell.angle_alpha   90.00
_cell.angle_beta   90.00
_cell.angle_gamma   90.00
#
_symmetry.space_group_name_H-M   'P 1'
#
loop_
_entity.id
_entity.type
_entity.pdbx_description
1 polymer ?
#
loop_
_entity_poly.entity_id
_entity_poly.type
_entity_poly.pdbx_seq_one_letter_code
_entity_poly.pdbx_strand_id
1 'polypeptide(L)'
;MSDDPDTRERDGPDEYDVSDRGLVPGLASLLLFGVLAVTILGADFGDPAGLEAGEYGITHGIGFALFNVDLGAFAGSTEGFLAAFFIVAITLDVAIDGALYLAKRESDGSIVSAVGGTFTRGRKAGEGGD
;
A
#
# COMPACT_ATOMS: atom_id res chain seq x y z
N MET A 1 -11.33 -62.57 13.20
CA MET A 1 -11.58 -61.56 12.16
C MET A 1 -11.22 -60.24 12.81
N SER A 2 -9.92 -59.95 12.88
CA SER A 2 -9.41 -58.78 13.58
C SER A 2 -9.28 -57.69 12.54
N ASP A 3 -10.13 -56.67 12.64
CA ASP A 3 -9.97 -55.43 11.89
C ASP A 3 -8.65 -54.80 12.34
N ASP A 4 -7.70 -54.71 11.42
CA ASP A 4 -6.43 -54.05 11.57
C ASP A 4 -6.62 -52.55 11.28
N PRO A 5 -6.52 -51.64 12.27
CA PRO A 5 -6.80 -50.22 12.07
C PRO A 5 -5.59 -49.43 11.54
N ASP A 6 -4.48 -50.07 11.16
CA ASP A 6 -3.20 -49.38 10.90
C ASP A 6 -2.93 -49.04 9.42
N THR A 7 -3.94 -49.10 8.54
CA THR A 7 -3.74 -48.80 7.10
C THR A 7 -4.35 -47.48 6.64
N ARG A 8 -4.65 -46.54 7.55
CA ARG A 8 -4.96 -45.16 7.12
C ARG A 8 -3.67 -44.41 6.81
N GLU A 9 -3.24 -44.59 5.56
CA GLU A 9 -2.79 -43.52 4.68
C GLU A 9 -2.17 -42.33 5.41
N ARG A 10 -0.83 -42.34 5.49
CA ARG A 10 -0.07 -41.09 5.58
C ARG A 10 -0.16 -40.38 4.23
N ASP A 11 -1.29 -39.73 3.99
CA ASP A 11 -1.40 -38.68 2.99
C ASP A 11 -0.89 -37.39 3.66
N GLY A 12 0.43 -37.22 3.59
CA GLY A 12 1.08 -36.01 4.07
C GLY A 12 0.77 -34.87 3.10
N PRO A 13 0.48 -33.65 3.58
CA PRO A 13 0.18 -32.53 2.71
C PRO A 13 1.33 -32.33 1.74
N ASP A 14 0.96 -32.30 0.46
CA ASP A 14 1.76 -31.98 -0.70
C ASP A 14 2.81 -30.94 -0.31
N GLU A 15 4.07 -31.34 -0.44
CA GLU A 15 5.22 -30.48 -0.33
C GLU A 15 5.00 -29.31 -1.29
N TYR A 16 4.53 -28.18 -0.75
CA TYR A 16 4.42 -26.95 -1.50
C TYR A 16 5.83 -26.64 -1.98
N ASP A 17 6.06 -26.88 -3.26
CA ASP A 17 7.32 -26.55 -3.91
C ASP A 17 7.54 -25.04 -3.81
N VAL A 18 8.22 -24.64 -2.74
CA VAL A 18 8.63 -23.26 -2.48
C VAL A 18 9.65 -22.80 -3.53
N SER A 19 10.28 -23.74 -4.24
CA SER A 19 11.32 -23.48 -5.24
C SER A 19 10.74 -22.85 -6.50
N ASP A 20 9.54 -23.26 -6.94
CA ASP A 20 8.90 -22.71 -8.15
C ASP A 20 8.24 -21.34 -7.93
N ARG A 21 7.72 -21.04 -6.73
CA ARG A 21 7.09 -19.73 -6.44
C ARG A 21 8.05 -18.64 -6.00
N GLY A 22 9.26 -18.98 -5.53
CA GLY A 22 10.26 -18.00 -5.09
C GLY A 22 11.07 -17.38 -6.23
N LEU A 23 11.34 -18.15 -7.28
CA LEU A 23 12.18 -17.71 -8.39
C LEU A 23 11.44 -16.81 -9.38
N VAL A 24 10.15 -17.06 -9.61
CA VAL A 24 9.29 -16.26 -10.51
C VAL A 24 9.23 -14.77 -10.13
N PRO A 25 8.91 -14.38 -8.87
CA PRO A 25 8.91 -12.97 -8.48
C PRO A 25 10.31 -12.36 -8.44
N GLY A 26 11.35 -13.13 -8.12
CA GLY A 26 12.74 -12.69 -8.19
C GLY A 26 13.16 -12.36 -9.62
N LEU A 27 12.83 -13.23 -10.57
CA LEU A 27 13.10 -13.03 -11.98
C LEU A 27 12.28 -11.86 -12.55
N ALA A 28 11.01 -11.72 -12.16
CA ALA A 28 10.16 -10.60 -12.57
C ALA A 28 10.72 -9.24 -12.12
N SER A 29 11.25 -9.16 -10.89
CA SER A 29 11.86 -7.92 -10.39
C SER A 29 13.18 -7.59 -11.10
N LEU A 30 14.03 -8.58 -11.40
CA LEU A 30 15.25 -8.39 -12.19
C LEU A 30 14.93 -7.92 -13.62
N LEU A 31 13.88 -8.46 -14.24
CA LEU A 31 13.42 -8.03 -15.55
C LEU A 31 12.95 -6.57 -15.51
N LEU A 32 12.09 -6.22 -14.55
CA LEU A 32 11.63 -4.84 -14.36
C LEU A 32 12.80 -3.88 -14.10
N PHE A 33 13.77 -4.30 -13.28
CA PHE A 33 14.99 -3.53 -13.02
C PHE A 33 15.81 -3.32 -14.29
N GLY A 34 15.98 -4.37 -15.12
CA GLY A 34 16.66 -4.26 -16.41
C GLY A 34 15.97 -3.28 -17.35
N VAL A 35 14.64 -3.32 -17.43
CA VAL A 35 13.85 -2.35 -18.22
C VAL A 35 14.07 -0.93 -17.72
N LEU A 36 14.02 -0.72 -16.40
CA LEU A 36 14.25 0.59 -15.80
C LEU A 36 15.68 1.08 -16.08
N ALA A 37 16.68 0.22 -15.93
CA ALA A 37 18.08 0.54 -16.22
C ALA A 37 18.25 0.95 -17.68
N VAL A 38 17.76 0.17 -18.64
CA VAL A 38 17.80 0.52 -20.08
C VAL A 38 17.10 1.85 -20.33
N THR A 39 15.96 2.10 -19.70
CA THR A 39 15.20 3.34 -19.86
C THR A 39 15.98 4.54 -19.31
N ILE A 40 16.58 4.43 -18.12
CA ILE A 40 17.35 5.51 -17.50
C ILE A 40 18.62 5.80 -18.27
N LEU A 41 19.37 4.76 -18.68
CA LEU A 41 20.62 4.93 -19.43
C LEU A 41 20.37 5.41 -20.87
N GLY A 42 19.22 5.08 -21.45
CA GLY A 42 18.81 5.52 -22.78
C GLY A 42 18.05 6.85 -22.80
N ALA A 43 17.73 7.43 -21.65
CA ALA A 43 17.02 8.70 -21.57
C ALA A 43 17.97 9.86 -21.89
N ASP A 44 17.60 10.63 -22.91
CA ASP A 44 18.19 11.94 -23.19
C ASP A 44 17.24 13.01 -22.64
N PHE A 45 17.73 13.81 -21.69
CA PHE A 45 16.94 14.84 -21.02
C PHE A 45 17.11 16.23 -21.66
N GLY A 46 17.82 16.35 -22.79
CA GLY A 46 18.12 17.62 -23.43
C GLY A 46 18.88 18.59 -22.53
N ASP A 47 18.92 19.86 -22.92
CA ASP A 47 19.43 20.92 -22.04
C ASP A 47 18.53 21.03 -20.79
N PRO A 48 19.11 21.20 -19.58
CA PRO A 48 18.33 21.40 -18.38
C PRO A 48 17.53 22.70 -18.53
N ALA A 49 16.27 22.57 -18.91
CA ALA A 49 15.28 23.60 -18.69
C ALA A 49 15.14 23.72 -17.18
N GLY A 50 15.87 24.66 -16.57
CA GLY A 50 15.50 25.13 -15.24
C GLY A 50 14.02 25.48 -15.25
N LEU A 51 13.41 25.58 -14.07
CA LEU A 51 12.06 26.18 -13.94
C LEU A 51 12.07 27.69 -14.30
N GLU A 52 12.86 28.10 -15.28
CA GLU A 52 13.02 29.47 -15.73
C GLU A 52 11.74 29.91 -16.44
N ALA A 53 11.01 30.80 -15.74
CA ALA A 53 10.11 31.79 -16.32
C ALA A 53 8.86 31.27 -17.06
N GLY A 54 8.12 30.35 -16.45
CA GLY A 54 6.68 30.25 -16.66
C GLY A 54 5.98 30.56 -15.33
N GLU A 55 5.02 31.47 -15.32
CA GLU A 55 4.33 31.99 -14.12
C GLU A 55 3.61 30.93 -13.24
N TYR A 56 3.72 29.64 -13.57
CA TYR A 56 3.01 28.54 -12.92
C TYR A 56 3.94 27.34 -12.77
N GLY A 57 4.32 27.01 -11.52
CA GLY A 57 5.20 25.86 -11.25
C GLY A 57 4.56 24.53 -11.64
N ILE A 58 5.38 23.50 -11.92
CA ILE A 58 4.92 22.14 -12.30
C ILE A 58 3.87 21.59 -11.31
N THR A 59 4.05 21.86 -10.02
CA THR A 59 3.10 21.49 -8.96
C THR A 59 1.71 22.09 -9.19
N HIS A 60 1.63 23.32 -9.70
CA HIS A 60 0.36 23.95 -10.06
C HIS A 60 -0.29 23.17 -11.20
N GLY A 61 0.43 22.91 -12.29
CA GLY A 61 -0.08 22.13 -13.43
C GLY A 61 -0.63 20.75 -13.02
N ILE A 62 0.08 20.03 -12.15
CA ILE A 62 -0.36 18.75 -11.59
C ILE A 62 -1.64 18.92 -10.77
N GLY A 63 -1.71 19.93 -9.89
CA GLY A 63 -2.90 20.21 -9.09
C GLY A 63 -4.13 20.52 -9.94
N PHE A 64 -3.98 21.33 -10.99
CA PHE A 64 -5.06 21.67 -11.92
C PHE A 64 -5.56 20.44 -12.70
N ALA A 65 -4.64 19.59 -13.14
CA ALA A 65 -4.98 18.33 -13.82
C ALA A 65 -5.75 17.37 -12.89
N LEU A 66 -5.36 17.25 -11.62
CA LEU A 66 -6.02 16.39 -10.63
C LEU A 66 -7.46 16.84 -10.34
N PHE A 67 -7.72 18.14 -10.31
CA PHE A 67 -9.04 18.68 -10.00
C PHE A 67 -9.87 19.07 -11.23
N ASN A 68 -9.36 18.84 -12.44
CA ASN A 68 -9.99 19.23 -13.70
C ASN A 68 -10.39 20.72 -13.71
N VAL A 69 -9.49 21.57 -13.22
CA VAL A 69 -9.71 23.03 -13.13
C VAL A 69 -9.02 23.70 -14.31
N ASP A 70 -9.80 24.44 -15.10
CA ASP A 70 -9.36 25.11 -16.32
C ASP A 70 -8.64 26.45 -15.99
N LEU A 71 -7.42 26.62 -16.49
CA LEU A 71 -6.63 27.86 -16.41
C LEU A 71 -6.42 28.54 -17.78
N GLY A 72 -7.18 28.16 -18.81
CA GLY A 72 -7.02 28.71 -20.14
C GLY A 72 -5.82 28.12 -20.88
N ALA A 73 -4.63 28.73 -20.78
CA ALA A 73 -3.48 28.40 -21.64
C ALA A 73 -2.98 26.94 -21.53
N PHE A 74 -3.32 26.23 -20.44
CA PHE A 74 -2.98 24.81 -20.21
C PHE A 74 -4.12 23.83 -20.51
N ALA A 75 -5.32 24.32 -20.81
CA ALA A 75 -6.53 23.53 -21.03
C ALA A 75 -6.43 22.61 -22.26
N GLY A 76 -5.60 22.99 -23.24
CA GLY A 76 -5.42 22.23 -24.48
C GLY A 76 -4.45 21.05 -24.38
N SER A 77 -3.68 20.91 -23.30
CA SER A 77 -2.56 19.94 -23.24
C SER A 77 -2.58 19.00 -22.04
N THR A 78 -3.59 19.07 -21.17
CA THR A 78 -3.66 18.21 -19.99
C THR A 78 -5.02 17.55 -19.89
N GLU A 79 -5.05 16.21 -20.00
CA GLU A 79 -6.24 15.43 -19.69
C GLU A 79 -6.49 15.48 -18.17
N GLY A 80 -7.75 15.61 -17.77
CA GLY A 80 -8.13 15.66 -16.36
C GLY A 80 -7.96 14.31 -15.66
N PHE A 81 -7.28 14.28 -14.52
CA PHE A 81 -7.05 13.09 -13.70
C PHE A 81 -8.01 12.98 -12.51
N LEU A 82 -9.18 13.62 -12.59
CA LEU A 82 -10.15 13.67 -11.50
C LEU A 82 -10.62 12.28 -11.04
N ALA A 83 -10.83 11.36 -12.00
CA ALA A 83 -11.19 9.99 -11.66
C ALA A 83 -10.08 9.29 -10.87
N ALA A 84 -8.81 9.48 -11.25
CA ALA A 84 -7.66 8.91 -10.55
C ALA A 84 -7.55 9.49 -9.12
N PHE A 85 -7.79 10.79 -8.95
CA PHE A 85 -7.84 11.42 -7.63
C PHE A 85 -8.89 10.77 -6.73
N PHE A 86 -10.11 10.53 -7.23
CA PHE A 86 -11.16 9.86 -6.45
C PHE A 86 -10.83 8.39 -6.14
N ILE A 87 -10.24 7.67 -7.08
CA ILE A 87 -9.80 6.28 -6.85
C ILE A 87 -8.78 6.23 -5.72
N VAL A 88 -7.77 7.12 -5.73
CA VAL A 88 -6.76 7.20 -4.67
C VAL A 88 -7.39 7.58 -3.33
N ALA A 89 -8.32 8.54 -3.32
CA ALA A 89 -9.01 8.96 -2.09
C ALA A 89 -9.78 7.80 -1.45
N ILE A 90 -10.58 7.06 -2.23
CA ILE A 90 -11.32 5.90 -1.74
C ILE A 90 -10.36 4.78 -1.31
N THR A 91 -9.29 4.54 -2.06
CA THR A 91 -8.30 3.52 -1.73
C THR A 91 -7.60 3.83 -0.42
N LEU A 92 -7.26 5.10 -0.17
CA LEU A 92 -6.62 5.53 1.05
C LEU A 92 -7.54 5.36 2.26
N ASP A 93 -8.82 5.67 2.11
CA ASP A 93 -9.85 5.47 3.15
C ASP A 93 -9.96 3.98 3.53
N VAL A 94 -10.13 3.10 2.53
CA VAL A 94 -10.18 1.64 2.73
C VAL A 94 -8.86 1.11 3.30
N ALA A 95 -7.72 1.66 2.93
CA ALA A 95 -6.42 1.24 3.45
C ALA A 95 -6.28 1.55 4.95
N ILE A 96 -6.78 2.71 5.40
CA ILE A 96 -6.79 3.09 6.82
C ILE A 96 -7.76 2.17 7.59
N ASP A 97 -8.96 1.92 7.06
CA ASP A 97 -9.92 0.99 7.67
C ASP A 97 -9.36 -0.44 7.76
N GLY A 98 -8.71 -0.90 6.69
CA GLY A 98 -8.02 -2.19 6.66
C GLY A 98 -6.87 -2.25 7.68
N ALA A 99 -6.04 -1.21 7.76
CA ALA A 99 -4.99 -1.13 8.76
C ALA A 99 -5.54 -1.11 10.19
N LEU A 100 -6.65 -0.42 10.45
CA LEU A 100 -7.31 -0.37 11.74
C LEU A 100 -7.93 -1.71 12.12
N TYR A 101 -8.59 -2.37 11.17
CA TYR A 101 -9.14 -3.72 11.34
C TYR A 101 -8.04 -4.74 11.66
N LEU A 102 -6.90 -4.68 10.97
CA LEU A 102 -5.75 -5.56 11.23
C LEU A 102 -5.03 -5.23 12.54
N ALA A 103 -4.92 -3.94 12.90
CA ALA A 103 -4.32 -3.51 14.15
C ALA A 103 -5.16 -3.92 15.36
N LYS A 104 -6.47 -4.10 15.16
CA LYS A 104 -7.38 -4.60 16.17
C LYS A 104 -7.15 -6.10 16.39
N ARG A 105 -6.24 -6.42 17.31
CA ARG A 105 -6.05 -7.79 17.79
C ARG A 105 -7.12 -8.12 18.81
N GLU A 106 -7.98 -9.08 18.51
CA GLU A 106 -8.86 -9.68 19.51
C GLU A 106 -8.03 -10.65 20.37
N SER A 107 -7.99 -10.39 21.67
CA SER A 107 -7.45 -11.33 22.65
C SER A 107 -8.54 -11.53 23.69
N ASP A 108 -9.00 -12.78 23.82
CA ASP A 108 -9.89 -13.20 24.91
C ASP A 108 -11.27 -12.50 24.95
N GLY A 109 -11.87 -12.26 23.77
CA GLY A 109 -13.18 -11.61 23.67
C GLY A 109 -13.20 -10.13 24.04
N SER A 110 -12.02 -9.52 24.25
CA SER A 110 -11.86 -8.09 24.52
C SER A 110 -11.05 -7.42 23.40
N ILE A 111 -11.52 -6.24 22.97
CA ILE A 111 -10.83 -5.42 21.97
C ILE A 111 -9.65 -4.73 22.66
N VAL A 112 -8.44 -5.23 22.43
CA VAL A 112 -7.22 -4.59 22.96
C VAL A 112 -6.73 -3.57 21.94
N SER A 113 -7.08 -2.29 22.16
CA SER A 113 -6.50 -1.18 21.38
C SER A 113 -5.14 -0.78 21.96
N ALA A 114 -4.10 -0.76 21.12
CA ALA A 114 -2.74 -0.37 21.50
C ALA A 114 -2.65 1.06 22.08
N VAL A 115 -3.60 1.93 21.75
CA VAL A 115 -3.67 3.32 22.24
C VAL A 115 -4.53 3.45 23.51
N GLY A 116 -5.46 2.54 23.77
CA GLY A 116 -6.43 2.67 24.88
C GLY A 116 -5.94 2.20 26.27
N GLY A 117 -4.89 1.36 26.31
CA GLY A 117 -4.41 0.75 27.56
C GLY A 117 -3.73 1.72 28.53
N THR A 118 -3.17 2.82 28.04
CA THR A 118 -2.46 3.81 28.86
C THR A 118 -3.40 4.81 29.53
N PHE A 119 -4.49 5.20 28.87
CA PHE A 119 -5.46 6.17 29.41
C PHE A 119 -6.36 5.60 30.52
N THR A 120 -6.64 4.31 30.51
CA THR A 120 -7.50 3.66 31.50
C THR A 120 -6.78 3.34 32.82
N ARG A 121 -5.44 3.22 32.80
CA ARG A 121 -4.62 2.97 34.01
C ARG A 121 -4.57 4.16 34.99
N GLY A 122 -4.81 5.38 34.52
CA GLY A 122 -4.83 6.57 35.37
C GLY A 122 -6.09 6.74 36.25
N ARG A 123 -7.21 6.08 35.91
CA ARG A 123 -8.48 6.27 36.66
C ARG A 123 -8.59 5.38 37.90
N LYS A 124 -7.87 4.27 37.98
CA LYS A 124 -7.99 3.30 39.09
C LYS A 124 -7.04 3.53 40.26
N ALA A 125 -6.23 4.59 40.23
CA ALA A 125 -5.19 4.88 41.23
C ALA A 125 -5.58 5.98 42.24
N GLY A 126 -6.87 6.20 42.48
CA GLY A 126 -7.36 7.29 43.35
C GLY A 126 -8.42 6.90 44.38
N GLU A 127 -8.72 5.61 44.58
CA GLU A 127 -9.76 5.16 45.51
C GLU A 127 -9.17 4.16 46.50
N GLY A 128 -8.61 4.69 47.59
CA GLY A 128 -7.98 3.93 48.66
C GLY A 128 -7.11 4.81 49.55
N GLY A 129 -7.73 5.57 50.44
CA GLY A 129 -7.06 6.35 51.48
C GLY A 129 -8.08 6.86 52.51
N ASP A 130 -8.17 6.11 53.61
CA ASP A 130 -8.73 6.35 54.95
C ASP A 130 -10.13 6.96 55.15
#